data_AF-A0A6M8VGN7-F1
#
_entry.id   AF-A0A6M8VGN7-F1
#
_cell.length_a   1.000
_cell.length_b   1.000
_cell.length_c   1.000
_cell.angle_alpha   90.00
_cell.angle_beta   90.00
_cell.angle_gamma   90.00
#
_symmetry.space_group_name_H-M   'P 1'
#
loop_
_entity.id
_entity.type
_entity.pdbx_description
1 polymer ?
#
loop_
_entity_poly.entity_id
_entity_poly.type
_entity_poly.pdbx_seq_one_letter_code
_entity_poly.pdbx_strand_id
1 'polypeptide(L)'
;MDKLLYPDYLGNDKTRYFLGTKGKNTLVLFGLNPSVATNDQSDRTISRIKKISAIHRYDSFLMLNLYPHRSPYPNDLPDSGNIKLHNLNKKIILKKISKNNYSDFLFCWGDNISLRPYLKDYLYDIWVSIKPFIKHSYCLGTLTLSGNPRHPGRLPYATKFKKFDLSSYF
;
A
#
# COMPACT_ATOMS: atom_id res chain seq x y z
N MET A 1 -12.03 10.53 25.54
CA MET A 1 -11.58 10.64 24.14
C MET A 1 -11.42 9.24 23.61
N ASP A 2 -12.18 8.88 22.57
CA ASP A 2 -12.03 7.58 21.94
C ASP A 2 -10.65 7.48 21.28
N LYS A 3 -9.95 6.37 21.55
CA LYS A 3 -8.61 6.13 21.03
C LYS A 3 -8.72 5.81 19.54
N LEU A 4 -8.12 6.63 18.68
CA LEU A 4 -8.05 6.39 17.23
C LEU A 4 -7.49 4.98 16.93
N LEU A 5 -8.12 4.28 15.98
CA LEU A 5 -7.65 2.96 15.52
C LEU A 5 -6.31 3.06 14.79
N TYR A 6 -6.14 4.11 13.99
CA TYR A 6 -4.97 4.36 13.13
C TYR A 6 -4.45 5.78 13.37
N PRO A 7 -3.61 5.99 14.40
CA PRO A 7 -3.12 7.32 14.79
C PRO A 7 -2.08 7.90 13.83
N ASP A 8 -1.66 7.16 12.81
CA ASP A 8 -0.79 7.62 11.73
C ASP A 8 -1.61 7.67 10.45
N TYR A 9 -2.24 8.80 10.17
CA TYR A 9 -3.23 8.93 9.10
C TYR A 9 -3.10 10.28 8.39
N LEU A 10 -3.28 10.27 7.06
CA LEU A 10 -3.48 11.47 6.26
C LEU A 10 -4.45 11.19 5.11
N GLY A 11 -5.62 11.81 5.18
CA GLY A 11 -6.68 11.67 4.18
C GLY A 11 -7.90 12.53 4.49
N ASN A 12 -8.87 12.47 3.58
CA ASN A 12 -10.21 13.07 3.64
C ASN A 12 -11.19 12.18 2.84
N ASP A 13 -12.38 12.66 2.54
CA ASP A 13 -13.41 11.88 1.82
C ASP A 13 -13.03 11.46 0.40
N LYS A 14 -12.18 12.23 -0.27
CA LYS A 14 -11.78 11.99 -1.67
C LYS A 14 -10.45 11.27 -1.79
N THR A 15 -9.53 11.50 -0.86
CA THR A 15 -8.15 10.99 -0.95
C THR A 15 -7.64 10.45 0.37
N ARG A 16 -6.79 9.44 0.32
CA ARG A 16 -6.04 8.94 1.47
C ARG A 16 -4.62 8.60 1.04
N TYR A 17 -3.67 9.33 1.58
CA TYR A 17 -2.26 9.17 1.25
C TYR A 17 -1.64 8.03 2.05
N PHE A 18 -1.98 7.93 3.34
CA PHE A 18 -1.56 6.82 4.18
C PHE A 18 -2.51 6.59 5.36
N LEU A 19 -2.50 5.37 5.88
CA LEU A 19 -2.92 5.07 7.24
C LEU A 19 -2.03 3.98 7.86
N GLY A 20 -1.92 3.97 9.17
CA GLY A 20 -1.12 3.00 9.88
C GLY A 20 -1.23 3.10 11.40
N THR A 21 -0.47 2.24 12.05
CA THR A 21 -0.24 2.26 13.49
C THR A 21 1.20 2.65 13.79
N LYS A 22 1.48 3.01 15.04
CA LYS A 22 2.83 3.34 15.51
C LYS A 22 3.40 2.15 16.27
N GLY A 23 4.66 1.81 15.97
CA GLY A 23 5.40 0.72 16.61
C GLY A 23 6.88 0.79 16.26
N LYS A 24 7.67 -0.21 16.68
CA LYS A 24 9.11 -0.28 16.43
C LYS A 24 9.45 -1.07 15.18
N ASN A 25 8.66 -2.06 14.83
CA ASN A 25 8.84 -2.94 13.67
C ASN A 25 7.65 -2.81 12.71
N THR A 26 7.70 -1.78 11.86
CA THR A 26 6.62 -1.45 10.92
C THR A 26 6.80 -2.14 9.57
N LEU A 27 5.77 -2.87 9.14
CA LEU A 27 5.66 -3.31 7.74
C LEU A 27 5.09 -2.19 6.88
N VAL A 28 5.78 -1.81 5.79
CA VAL A 28 5.24 -0.87 4.81
C VAL A 28 4.53 -1.63 3.71
N LEU A 29 3.30 -1.24 3.37
CA LEU A 29 2.49 -1.90 2.34
C LEU A 29 2.14 -0.95 1.21
N PHE A 30 2.12 -1.48 -0.01
CA PHE A 30 1.65 -0.77 -1.19
C PHE A 30 0.48 -1.52 -1.82
N GLY A 31 -0.71 -0.93 -1.71
CA GLY A 31 -1.91 -1.33 -2.43
C GLY A 31 -2.16 -0.49 -3.68
N LEU A 32 -3.25 -0.78 -4.38
CA LEU A 32 -3.65 -0.07 -5.58
C LEU A 32 -4.16 1.34 -5.27
N ASN A 33 -5.28 1.41 -4.56
CA ASN A 33 -5.96 2.63 -4.15
C ASN A 33 -6.66 2.41 -2.79
N PRO A 34 -6.84 3.47 -2.00
CA PRO A 34 -7.63 3.42 -0.78
C PRO A 34 -9.10 3.02 -1.00
N SER A 35 -9.65 2.26 -0.05
CA SER A 35 -11.09 2.03 0.09
C SER A 35 -11.65 2.93 1.23
N VAL A 36 -12.54 2.38 2.07
CA VAL A 36 -13.34 3.15 3.02
C VAL A 36 -12.64 3.44 4.35
N ALA A 37 -11.58 2.71 4.74
CA ALA A 37 -10.96 2.92 6.06
C ALA A 37 -10.40 4.34 6.29
N THR A 38 -10.70 4.89 7.46
CA THR A 38 -10.29 6.20 8.00
C THR A 38 -9.29 6.00 9.15
N ASN A 39 -9.10 6.99 10.02
CA ASN A 39 -8.32 6.86 11.27
C ASN A 39 -9.08 6.19 12.41
N ASP A 40 -10.41 6.20 12.37
CA ASP A 40 -11.33 5.65 13.38
C ASP A 40 -12.16 4.46 12.89
N GLN A 41 -12.19 4.20 11.58
CA GLN A 41 -12.90 3.07 10.97
C GLN A 41 -11.97 2.18 10.15
N SER A 42 -12.09 0.86 10.35
CA SER A 42 -11.41 -0.14 9.53
C SER A 42 -12.27 -0.61 8.35
N ASP A 43 -11.60 -1.13 7.32
CA ASP A 43 -12.22 -1.88 6.24
C ASP A 43 -11.64 -3.32 6.22
N ARG A 44 -12.22 -4.17 5.36
CA ARG A 44 -11.80 -5.58 5.26
C ARG A 44 -10.32 -5.71 4.90
N THR A 45 -9.78 -4.86 4.03
CA THR A 45 -8.38 -4.93 3.61
C THR A 45 -7.45 -4.54 4.76
N ILE A 46 -7.72 -3.43 5.43
CA ILE A 46 -6.90 -2.94 6.55
C ILE A 46 -6.97 -3.89 7.75
N SER A 47 -8.14 -4.42 8.08
CA SER A 47 -8.29 -5.44 9.13
C SER A 47 -7.45 -6.69 8.84
N ARG A 48 -7.39 -7.10 7.57
CA ARG A 48 -6.57 -8.23 7.14
C ARG A 48 -5.09 -7.92 7.20
N ILE A 49 -4.67 -6.73 6.73
CA ILE A 49 -3.29 -6.25 6.82
C ILE A 49 -2.81 -6.27 8.27
N LYS A 50 -3.60 -5.70 9.19
CA LYS A 50 -3.28 -5.70 10.63
C LYS A 50 -3.01 -7.12 11.14
N LYS A 51 -3.85 -8.09 10.77
CA LYS A 51 -3.68 -9.50 11.18
C LYS A 51 -2.48 -10.17 10.51
N ILE A 52 -2.26 -9.93 9.22
CA ILE A 52 -1.11 -10.46 8.47
C ILE A 52 0.20 -9.93 9.07
N SER A 53 0.30 -8.61 9.30
CA SER A 53 1.46 -7.98 9.94
C SER A 53 1.79 -8.62 11.29
N ALA A 54 0.78 -8.82 12.15
CA ALA A 54 0.97 -9.46 13.44
C ALA A 54 1.45 -10.92 13.34
N ILE A 55 0.87 -11.72 12.44
CA ILE A 55 1.29 -13.11 12.19
C ILE A 55 2.76 -13.18 11.73
N HIS A 56 3.22 -12.18 10.97
CA HIS A 56 4.59 -12.06 10.51
C HIS A 56 5.50 -11.27 11.46
N ARG A 57 5.09 -11.08 12.72
CA ARG A 57 5.87 -10.46 13.82
C ARG A 57 6.19 -8.98 13.63
N TYR A 58 5.40 -8.27 12.83
CA TYR A 58 5.40 -6.81 12.79
C TYR A 58 4.44 -6.28 13.86
N ASP A 59 4.90 -5.32 14.66
CA ASP A 59 4.10 -4.69 15.72
C ASP A 59 3.25 -3.52 15.20
N SER A 60 3.53 -3.08 13.97
CA SER A 60 2.88 -1.95 13.33
C SER A 60 2.87 -2.09 11.81
N PHE A 61 2.06 -1.29 11.14
CA PHE A 61 2.02 -1.24 9.69
C PHE A 61 1.77 0.18 9.19
N LEU A 62 2.23 0.45 7.97
CA LEU A 62 1.95 1.66 7.21
C LEU A 62 1.42 1.26 5.84
N MET A 63 0.17 1.58 5.54
CA MET A 63 -0.47 1.29 4.26
C MET A 63 -0.44 2.53 3.36
N LEU A 64 0.27 2.39 2.24
CA LEU A 64 0.41 3.34 1.14
C LEU A 64 -0.31 2.78 -0.09
N ASN A 65 -0.53 3.63 -1.09
CA ASN A 65 -1.20 3.24 -2.34
C ASN A 65 -0.54 3.90 -3.55
N LEU A 66 -0.63 3.25 -4.71
CA LEU A 66 -0.14 3.80 -5.98
C LEU A 66 -0.87 5.08 -6.36
N TYR A 67 -2.18 5.11 -6.13
CA TYR A 67 -3.02 6.28 -6.37
C TYR A 67 -3.88 6.58 -5.13
N PRO A 68 -3.89 7.82 -4.61
CA PRO A 68 -4.49 8.11 -3.32
C PRO A 68 -6.01 8.33 -3.39
N HIS A 69 -6.64 8.23 -4.56
CA HIS A 69 -8.08 8.41 -4.72
C HIS A 69 -8.86 7.31 -3.98
N ARG A 70 -9.78 7.72 -3.09
CA ARG A 70 -10.59 6.79 -2.31
C ARG A 70 -11.73 6.23 -3.16
N SER A 71 -11.74 4.92 -3.36
CA SER A 71 -12.88 4.20 -3.92
C SER A 71 -12.84 2.72 -3.50
N PRO A 72 -13.96 2.13 -3.02
CA PRO A 72 -14.05 0.69 -2.81
C PRO A 72 -14.07 -0.12 -4.12
N TYR A 73 -14.30 0.53 -5.27
CA TYR A 73 -14.38 -0.09 -6.58
C TYR A 73 -13.27 0.46 -7.49
N PRO A 74 -12.21 -0.32 -7.76
CA PRO A 74 -11.14 0.11 -8.66
C PRO A 74 -11.59 0.48 -10.09
N ASN A 75 -12.74 -0.03 -10.53
CA ASN A 75 -13.35 0.35 -11.81
C ASN A 75 -13.88 1.79 -11.83
N ASP A 76 -14.08 2.42 -10.67
CA ASP A 76 -14.53 3.81 -10.55
C ASP A 76 -13.36 4.79 -10.53
N LEU A 77 -12.12 4.28 -10.60
CA LEU A 77 -10.97 5.16 -10.77
C LEU A 77 -11.10 5.95 -12.08
N PRO A 78 -10.72 7.24 -12.11
CA PRO A 78 -10.76 8.04 -13.32
C PRO A 78 -10.04 7.35 -14.48
N ASP A 79 -10.50 7.53 -15.72
CA ASP A 79 -9.82 6.95 -16.89
C ASP A 79 -8.44 7.56 -17.14
N SER A 80 -8.29 8.84 -16.78
CA SER A 80 -7.02 9.58 -16.83
C SER A 80 -6.47 9.88 -15.44
N GLY A 81 -5.16 9.73 -15.29
CA GLY A 81 -4.47 9.97 -14.03
C GLY A 81 -4.37 11.47 -13.72
N ASN A 82 -4.67 11.86 -12.48
CA ASN A 82 -4.45 13.24 -12.03
C ASN A 82 -2.99 13.43 -11.60
N ILE A 83 -2.18 14.03 -12.47
CA ILE A 83 -0.74 14.21 -12.24
C ILE A 83 -0.42 15.06 -11.00
N LYS A 84 -1.26 16.08 -10.68
CA LYS A 84 -1.07 16.89 -9.47
C LYS A 84 -1.26 16.05 -8.21
N LEU A 85 -2.28 15.18 -8.24
CA LEU A 85 -2.58 14.28 -7.14
C LEU A 85 -1.49 13.21 -6.97
N HIS A 86 -0.99 12.65 -8.08
CA HIS A 86 0.14 11.72 -8.09
C HIS A 86 1.41 12.34 -7.52
N ASN A 87 1.80 13.52 -7.98
CA ASN A 87 2.99 14.22 -7.49
C ASN A 87 2.92 14.50 -5.98
N LEU A 88 1.74 14.87 -5.48
CA LEU A 88 1.53 15.04 -4.04
C LEU A 88 1.62 13.70 -3.30
N ASN A 89 1.03 12.62 -3.83
CA ASN A 89 1.13 11.28 -3.27
C ASN A 89 2.59 10.84 -3.14
N LYS A 90 3.35 10.92 -4.24
CA LYS A 90 4.77 10.58 -4.29
C LYS A 90 5.59 11.38 -3.28
N LYS A 91 5.36 12.70 -3.21
CA LYS A 91 6.04 13.59 -2.24
C LYS A 91 5.76 13.16 -0.79
N ILE A 92 4.51 12.81 -0.47
CA ILE A 92 4.12 12.35 0.87
C ILE A 92 4.74 10.99 1.18
N ILE A 93 4.67 10.04 0.25
CA ILE A 93 5.28 8.71 0.36
C ILE A 93 6.78 8.84 0.64
N LEU A 94 7.50 9.61 -0.18
CA LEU A 94 8.94 9.83 -0.04
C LEU A 94 9.26 10.46 1.32
N LYS A 95 8.54 11.51 1.72
CA LYS A 95 8.71 12.15 3.03
C LYS A 95 8.46 11.18 4.18
N LYS A 96 7.48 10.29 4.04
CA LYS A 96 7.13 9.31 5.06
C LYS A 96 8.21 8.23 5.18
N ILE A 97 8.68 7.71 4.06
CA ILE A 97 9.72 6.67 4.03
C ILE A 97 11.08 7.25 4.43
N SER A 98 11.48 8.42 3.94
CA SER A 98 12.83 8.96 4.24
C SER A 98 13.01 9.39 5.69
N LYS A 99 11.93 9.75 6.39
CA LYS A 99 11.98 10.14 7.81
C LYS A 99 11.96 8.96 8.77
N ASN A 100 11.70 7.75 8.30
CA ASN A 100 11.56 6.56 9.13
C ASN A 100 12.48 5.46 8.60
N ASN A 101 13.16 4.74 9.48
CA ASN A 101 14.06 3.66 9.06
C ASN A 101 13.29 2.37 8.74
N TYR A 102 12.28 2.43 7.87
CA TYR A 102 11.53 1.27 7.43
C TYR A 102 12.42 0.38 6.56
N SER A 103 12.38 -0.92 6.81
CA SER A 103 13.23 -1.89 6.08
C SER A 103 12.43 -2.81 5.17
N ASP A 104 11.22 -3.20 5.57
CA ASP A 104 10.46 -4.26 4.93
C ASP A 104 9.21 -3.72 4.23
N PHE A 105 9.09 -4.06 2.94
CA PHE A 105 8.04 -3.61 2.05
C PHE A 105 7.24 -4.80 1.51
N LEU A 106 5.92 -4.71 1.59
CA LEU A 106 4.99 -5.70 1.03
C LEU A 106 4.15 -5.08 -0.09
N PHE A 107 4.26 -5.65 -1.27
CA PHE A 107 3.52 -5.24 -2.46
C PHE A 107 2.28 -6.11 -2.63
N CYS A 108 1.13 -5.48 -2.91
CA CYS A 108 -0.16 -6.19 -2.91
C CYS A 108 -1.29 -5.51 -3.72
N TRP A 109 -0.98 -4.87 -4.86
CA TRP A 109 -1.97 -4.14 -5.68
C TRP A 109 -2.92 -5.02 -6.50
N GLY A 110 -2.58 -6.28 -6.79
CA GLY A 110 -3.42 -7.20 -7.56
C GLY A 110 -3.53 -6.86 -9.06
N ASP A 111 -4.35 -7.63 -9.78
CA ASP A 111 -4.47 -7.50 -11.25
C ASP A 111 -5.18 -6.21 -11.71
N ASN A 112 -5.86 -5.54 -10.78
CA ASN A 112 -6.52 -4.28 -11.05
C ASN A 112 -5.55 -3.13 -11.38
N ILE A 113 -4.24 -3.32 -11.22
CA ILE A 113 -3.23 -2.39 -11.74
C ILE A 113 -3.34 -2.18 -13.25
N SER A 114 -3.85 -3.16 -13.98
CA SER A 114 -4.05 -3.08 -15.43
C SER A 114 -5.33 -2.36 -15.85
N LEU A 115 -6.22 -1.98 -14.90
CA LEU A 115 -7.48 -1.30 -15.23
C LEU A 115 -7.27 0.12 -15.77
N ARG A 116 -6.18 0.78 -15.36
CA ARG A 116 -5.83 2.12 -15.82
C ARG A 116 -4.34 2.18 -16.18
N PRO A 117 -3.97 2.60 -17.41
CA PRO A 117 -2.57 2.64 -17.83
C PRO A 117 -1.65 3.42 -16.88
N TYR A 118 -2.12 4.58 -16.39
CA TYR A 118 -1.33 5.47 -15.54
C TYR A 118 -0.90 4.83 -14.20
N LEU A 119 -1.54 3.75 -13.75
CA LEU A 119 -1.19 3.10 -12.48
C LEU A 119 0.19 2.45 -12.52
N LYS A 120 0.58 1.87 -13.66
CA LYS A 120 1.91 1.31 -13.86
C LYS A 120 2.97 2.41 -13.94
N ASP A 121 2.68 3.51 -14.63
CA ASP A 121 3.56 4.68 -14.72
C ASP A 121 3.80 5.29 -13.32
N TYR A 122 2.73 5.43 -12.53
CA TYR A 122 2.79 5.96 -11.18
C TYR A 122 3.55 5.03 -10.23
N LEU A 123 3.38 3.71 -10.38
CA LEU A 123 4.19 2.73 -9.67
C LEU A 123 5.68 2.90 -9.98
N TYR A 124 6.04 3.00 -11.27
CA TYR A 124 7.44 3.19 -11.67
C TYR A 124 8.04 4.47 -11.07
N ASP A 125 7.35 5.60 -11.20
CA ASP A 125 7.80 6.90 -10.69
C ASP A 125 7.93 6.93 -9.15
N ILE A 126 7.00 6.29 -8.43
CA ILE A 126 7.12 6.11 -6.98
C ILE A 126 8.32 5.22 -6.67
N TRP A 127 8.46 4.07 -7.34
CA TRP A 127 9.53 3.10 -7.09
C TRP A 127 10.92 3.72 -7.27
N VAL A 128 11.15 4.45 -8.36
CA VAL A 128 12.44 5.15 -8.60
C VAL A 128 12.80 6.06 -7.42
N SER A 129 11.81 6.73 -6.82
CA SER A 129 12.02 7.65 -5.70
C SER A 129 12.32 6.93 -4.38
N ILE A 130 11.80 5.72 -4.18
CA ILE A 130 11.87 5.02 -2.88
C ILE A 130 12.82 3.83 -2.85
N LYS A 131 13.25 3.31 -4.01
CA LYS A 131 14.11 2.13 -4.09
C LYS A 131 15.38 2.19 -3.22
N PRO A 132 16.04 3.34 -2.97
CA PRO A 132 17.22 3.38 -2.10
C PRO A 132 16.90 3.06 -0.63
N PHE A 133 15.63 3.15 -0.21
CA PHE A 133 15.19 2.89 1.16
C PHE A 133 14.66 1.47 1.37
N ILE A 134 14.42 0.71 0.29
CA ILE A 134 13.88 -0.64 0.36
C ILE A 134 15.04 -1.61 0.62
N LYS A 135 15.09 -2.20 1.83
CA LYS A 135 16.06 -3.28 2.14
C LYS A 135 15.53 -4.64 1.76
N HIS A 136 14.26 -4.89 2.06
CA HIS A 136 13.58 -6.12 1.70
C HIS A 136 12.22 -5.85 1.10
N SER A 137 11.91 -6.58 0.04
CA SER A 137 10.66 -6.48 -0.68
C SER A 137 10.00 -7.84 -0.84
N TYR A 138 8.69 -7.87 -0.62
CA TYR A 138 7.90 -9.08 -0.57
C TYR A 138 6.57 -8.94 -1.31
N CYS A 139 5.99 -10.08 -1.65
CA CYS A 139 4.58 -10.23 -1.98
C CYS A 139 3.93 -11.36 -1.14
N LEU A 140 2.60 -11.45 -1.18
CA LEU A 140 1.86 -12.50 -0.48
C LEU A 140 1.75 -13.76 -1.36
N GLY A 141 2.50 -14.81 -0.99
CA GLY A 141 2.44 -16.09 -1.68
C GLY A 141 2.97 -16.00 -3.12
N THR A 142 2.32 -16.69 -4.04
CA THR A 142 2.65 -16.62 -5.48
C THR A 142 2.03 -15.38 -6.12
N LEU A 143 2.58 -14.97 -7.25
CA LEU A 143 1.98 -13.94 -8.10
C LEU A 143 0.64 -14.42 -8.69
N THR A 144 -0.16 -13.50 -9.19
CA THR A 144 -1.31 -13.81 -10.05
C THR A 144 -0.84 -14.41 -11.38
N LEU A 145 -1.77 -14.92 -12.19
CA LEU A 145 -1.44 -15.41 -13.53
C LEU A 145 -0.86 -14.32 -14.43
N SER A 146 -1.25 -13.07 -14.19
CA SER A 146 -0.71 -11.89 -14.89
C SER A 146 0.59 -11.36 -14.28
N GLY A 147 1.22 -12.09 -13.36
CA GLY A 147 2.51 -11.71 -12.76
C GLY A 147 2.42 -10.63 -11.68
N ASN A 148 1.24 -10.32 -11.16
CA ASN A 148 1.07 -9.24 -10.18
C ASN A 148 1.10 -9.76 -8.73
N PRO A 149 1.61 -8.96 -7.76
CA PRO A 149 1.48 -9.28 -6.35
C PRO A 149 0.01 -9.30 -5.93
N ARG A 150 -0.41 -10.37 -5.24
CA ARG A 150 -1.82 -10.60 -4.92
C ARG A 150 -2.37 -9.59 -3.90
N HIS A 151 -3.59 -9.12 -4.15
CA HIS A 151 -4.35 -8.35 -3.17
C HIS A 151 -4.69 -9.21 -1.94
N PRO A 152 -4.57 -8.68 -0.70
CA PRO A 152 -4.72 -9.48 0.51
C PRO A 152 -6.14 -10.01 0.73
N GLY A 153 -7.16 -9.44 0.09
CA GLY A 153 -8.58 -9.64 0.40
C GLY A 153 -9.09 -11.09 0.36
N ARG A 154 -8.48 -11.98 -0.43
CA ARG A 154 -8.93 -13.38 -0.63
C ARG A 154 -7.93 -14.45 -0.16
N LEU A 155 -6.81 -14.04 0.44
CA LEU A 155 -5.77 -15.00 0.83
C LEU A 155 -6.00 -15.59 2.23
N PRO A 156 -5.45 -16.77 2.56
CA PRO A 156 -5.32 -17.20 3.94
C PRO A 156 -4.53 -16.19 4.78
N TYR A 157 -4.84 -16.04 6.06
CA TYR A 157 -4.10 -15.12 6.94
C TYR A 157 -2.63 -15.53 7.11
N ALA A 158 -2.35 -16.83 7.10
CA ALA A 158 -1.02 -17.39 7.28
C ALA A 158 -0.20 -17.47 5.96
N THR A 159 -0.68 -16.86 4.87
CA THR A 159 0.07 -16.81 3.62
C THR A 159 1.46 -16.24 3.85
N LYS A 160 2.48 -16.99 3.40
CA LYS A 160 3.87 -16.65 3.59
C LYS A 160 4.29 -15.50 2.68
N PHE A 161 5.23 -14.69 3.17
CA PHE A 161 5.92 -13.70 2.34
C PHE A 161 6.87 -14.42 1.40
N LYS A 162 6.88 -14.00 0.13
CA LYS A 162 7.85 -14.41 -0.86
C LYS A 162 8.62 -13.17 -1.30
N LYS A 163 9.94 -13.31 -1.52
CA LYS A 163 10.74 -12.21 -2.07
C LYS A 163 10.15 -11.77 -3.40
N PHE A 164 10.05 -10.47 -3.59
CA PHE A 164 9.51 -9.88 -4.80
C PHE A 164 10.37 -8.66 -5.15
N ASP A 165 11.19 -8.80 -6.18
CA ASP A 165 12.04 -7.72 -6.66
C ASP A 165 11.25 -6.87 -7.65
N LEU A 166 11.06 -5.59 -7.34
CA LEU A 166 10.36 -4.67 -8.25
C LEU A 166 11.18 -4.33 -9.49
N SER A 167 12.51 -4.46 -9.44
CA SER A 167 13.35 -4.14 -10.59
C SER A 167 13.09 -5.06 -11.78
N SER A 168 12.64 -6.30 -11.54
CA SER A 168 12.27 -7.27 -12.58
C SER A 168 10.77 -7.27 -12.91
N TYR A 169 9.98 -6.39 -12.31
CA TYR A 169 8.54 -6.29 -12.54
C TYR A 169 8.18 -5.30 -13.67
N PHE A 170 9.07 -4.36 -13.98
CA PHE A 170 8.89 -3.38 -15.06
C PHE A 170 9.43 -3.89 -16.39
#